data_AF-A0A842LY25-F1
#
_entry.id   AF-A0A842LY25-F1
#
_cell.length_a   1.000
_cell.length_b   1.000
_cell.length_c   1.000
_cell.angle_alpha   90.00
_cell.angle_beta   90.00
_cell.angle_gamma   90.00
#
_symmetry.space_group_name_H-M   'P 1'
#
loop_
_entity.id
_entity.type
_entity.pdbx_description
1 polymer ?
#
loop_
_entity_poly.entity_id
_entity_poly.type
_entity_poly.pdbx_seq_one_letter_code
_entity_poly.pdbx_strand_id
1 'polypeptide(L)'
;TPTMGGLVPLFLILLGTGILFPLAGFSMPVFFVLASTILGSAIGLLDDLRSQRGRRSTGFFPHQTLLAQFLSALILVLLSFRAPNIVRLPFTKITVALPLWAWVPLLILGFLGTVNGVNLADGLDGLATGLFLLSLLGLFPLLWTEPKLGTLGVIGLGAGLGFLWANAYPAKVFLGNVGAMGLGGFLFGLAWSAGGILFL
;
A
#
# COMPACT_ATOMS: atom_id res chain seq x y z
N THR A 1 15.95 19.03 -2.43
CA THR A 1 14.62 18.81 -3.04
C THR A 1 13.64 18.45 -1.93
N PRO A 2 12.37 18.87 -2.01
CA PRO A 2 11.41 18.63 -0.94
C PRO A 2 11.17 17.12 -0.77
N THR A 3 11.37 16.61 0.45
CA THR A 3 10.99 15.27 0.88
C THR A 3 9.54 15.33 1.39
N MET A 4 8.72 14.30 1.12
CA MET A 4 7.23 14.22 1.26
C MET A 4 6.40 14.37 -0.04
N GLY A 5 6.99 14.19 -1.21
CA GLY A 5 6.25 14.16 -2.48
C GLY A 5 5.17 13.08 -2.56
N GLY A 6 5.34 12.00 -1.80
CA GLY A 6 4.40 10.90 -1.69
C GLY A 6 2.99 11.27 -1.23
N LEU A 7 2.80 12.45 -0.64
CA LEU A 7 1.46 12.98 -0.36
C LEU A 7 0.64 13.18 -1.64
N VAL A 8 1.28 13.47 -2.78
CA VAL A 8 0.59 13.69 -4.06
C VAL A 8 -0.10 12.42 -4.57
N PRO A 9 0.59 11.29 -4.80
CA PRO A 9 -0.08 10.08 -5.28
C PRO A 9 -1.12 9.56 -4.26
N LEU A 10 -0.87 9.69 -2.96
CA LEU A 10 -1.84 9.29 -1.93
C LEU A 10 -3.09 10.16 -1.96
N PHE A 11 -2.93 11.49 -2.11
CA PHE A 11 -4.05 12.40 -2.25
C PHE A 11 -4.87 12.09 -3.51
N LEU A 12 -4.21 11.82 -4.63
CA LEU A 12 -4.89 11.43 -5.87
C LEU A 12 -5.65 10.11 -5.72
N ILE A 13 -5.11 9.13 -4.99
CA ILE A 13 -5.81 7.88 -4.68
C ILE A 13 -7.07 8.15 -3.85
N LEU A 14 -6.95 8.93 -2.76
CA LEU A 14 -8.08 9.26 -1.90
C LEU A 14 -9.15 10.08 -2.64
N LEU A 15 -8.74 11.08 -3.43
CA LEU A 15 -9.62 11.93 -4.21
C LEU A 15 -10.32 11.16 -5.32
N GLY A 16 -9.58 10.35 -6.08
CA GLY A 16 -10.14 9.50 -7.14
C GLY A 16 -11.15 8.49 -6.56
N THR A 17 -10.85 7.93 -5.39
CA THR A 17 -11.78 7.06 -4.68
C THR A 17 -13.03 7.83 -4.23
N GLY A 18 -12.87 9.01 -3.63
CA GLY A 18 -13.97 9.85 -3.16
C GLY A 18 -14.90 10.35 -4.27
N ILE A 19 -14.39 10.55 -5.49
CA ILE A 19 -15.19 10.95 -6.65
C ILE A 19 -15.96 9.77 -7.25
N LEU A 20 -15.32 8.59 -7.36
CA LEU A 20 -15.91 7.44 -8.07
C LEU A 20 -16.82 6.57 -7.18
N PHE A 21 -16.60 6.53 -5.87
CA PHE A 21 -17.37 5.67 -4.97
C PHE A 21 -18.81 6.11 -4.64
N PRO A 22 -19.17 7.41 -4.68
CA PRO A 22 -20.58 7.81 -4.66
C PRO A 22 -21.39 7.20 -5.82
N LEU A 23 -20.74 6.86 -6.93
CA LEU A 23 -21.35 6.25 -8.11
C LEU A 23 -21.31 4.71 -8.08
N ALA A 24 -20.26 4.11 -7.50
CA ALA A 24 -20.02 2.66 -7.49
C ALA A 24 -20.44 1.93 -6.19
N GLY A 25 -20.71 2.69 -5.12
CA GLY A 25 -21.09 2.18 -3.81
C GLY A 25 -19.91 1.62 -2.99
N PHE A 26 -19.87 1.94 -1.69
CA PHE A 26 -18.81 1.54 -0.77
C PHE A 26 -18.83 0.03 -0.47
N SER A 27 -17.67 -0.62 -0.39
CA SER A 27 -17.54 -2.04 -0.03
C SER A 27 -16.45 -2.26 1.01
N MET A 28 -16.60 -3.32 1.82
CA MET A 28 -15.62 -3.66 2.85
C MET A 28 -14.19 -3.89 2.30
N PRO A 29 -13.99 -4.54 1.13
CA PRO A 29 -12.66 -4.64 0.52
C PRO A 29 -12.02 -3.29 0.20
N VAL A 30 -12.82 -2.33 -0.27
CA VAL A 30 -12.34 -0.97 -0.58
C VAL A 30 -11.92 -0.25 0.68
N PHE A 31 -12.74 -0.35 1.74
CA PHE A 31 -12.37 0.20 3.05
C PHE A 31 -11.06 -0.38 3.57
N PHE A 32 -10.85 -1.69 3.40
CA PHE A 32 -9.63 -2.35 3.82
C PHE A 32 -8.40 -1.78 3.11
N VAL A 33 -8.48 -1.59 1.78
CA VAL A 33 -7.40 -0.98 0.98
C VAL A 33 -7.10 0.43 1.46
N LEU A 34 -8.14 1.25 1.65
CA LEU A 34 -7.96 2.63 2.12
C LEU A 34 -7.37 2.67 3.53
N ALA A 35 -7.83 1.78 4.42
CA ALA A 35 -7.31 1.68 5.78
C ALA A 35 -5.82 1.29 5.77
N SER A 36 -5.39 0.32 4.95
CA SER A 36 -3.98 -0.08 4.87
C SER A 36 -3.11 1.02 4.27
N THR A 37 -3.59 1.74 3.26
CA THR A 37 -2.92 2.92 2.70
C THR A 37 -2.78 4.04 3.72
N ILE A 38 -3.86 4.39 4.42
CA ILE A 38 -3.86 5.46 5.43
C ILE A 38 -2.91 5.10 6.58
N LEU A 39 -2.99 3.88 7.11
CA LEU A 39 -2.10 3.43 8.19
C LEU A 39 -0.63 3.47 7.76
N GLY A 40 -0.29 2.95 6.57
CA GLY A 40 1.06 3.01 6.03
C GLY A 40 1.56 4.45 5.85
N SER A 41 0.72 5.31 5.25
CA SER A 41 1.06 6.72 5.02
C SER A 41 1.21 7.52 6.32
N ALA A 42 0.40 7.22 7.35
CA ALA A 42 0.47 7.88 8.64
C ALA A 42 1.80 7.58 9.34
N ILE A 43 2.25 6.32 9.31
CA ILE A 43 3.56 5.94 9.86
C ILE A 43 4.68 6.69 9.10
N GLY A 44 4.65 6.66 7.77
CA GLY A 44 5.65 7.33 6.95
C GLY A 44 5.67 8.85 7.15
N LEU A 45 4.50 9.46 7.35
CA LEU A 45 4.37 10.90 7.66
C LEU A 45 4.96 11.25 9.01
N LEU A 46 4.68 10.43 10.03
CA LEU A 46 5.26 10.64 11.34
C LEU A 46 6.79 10.52 11.29
N ASP A 47 7.33 9.64 10.46
CA ASP A 47 8.77 9.45 10.30
C ASP A 47 9.44 10.63 9.58
N ASP A 48 8.88 11.02 8.42
CA ASP A 48 9.39 12.16 7.65
C ASP A 48 9.29 13.48 8.45
N LEU A 49 8.20 13.70 9.20
CA LEU A 49 8.02 14.90 10.05
C LEU A 49 9.05 14.97 11.18
N ARG A 50 9.41 13.84 11.80
CA ARG A 50 10.40 13.81 12.88
C ARG A 50 11.81 14.07 12.38
N SER A 51 12.16 13.48 11.24
CA SER A 51 13.44 13.71 10.56
C SER A 51 13.64 15.19 10.24
N GLN A 52 12.60 15.88 9.74
CA GLN A 52 12.66 17.30 9.39
C GLN A 52 12.71 18.23 10.62
N ARG A 53 11.98 17.92 11.70
CA ARG A 53 11.92 18.78 12.92
C ARG A 53 13.19 18.72 13.77
N GLY A 54 13.95 17.62 13.72
CA GLY A 54 15.04 17.37 14.65
C GLY A 54 16.37 18.08 14.36
N ARG A 55 16.59 18.65 13.16
CA ARG A 55 17.94 19.04 12.66
C ARG A 55 19.02 17.96 12.85
N ARG A 56 18.60 16.72 13.12
CA ARG A 56 19.40 15.51 13.29
C ARG A 56 18.92 14.55 12.22
N SER A 57 19.86 13.92 11.51
CA SER A 57 19.61 12.98 10.40
C SER A 57 18.95 11.64 10.83
N THR A 58 18.43 11.54 12.04
CA THR A 58 17.84 10.30 12.57
C THR A 58 16.34 10.47 12.63
N GLY A 59 15.62 9.83 11.71
CA GLY A 59 14.17 9.61 11.81
C GLY A 59 13.82 8.71 13.00
N PHE A 60 12.74 7.95 12.89
CA PHE A 60 12.49 6.85 13.82
C PHE A 60 13.66 5.86 13.79
N PHE A 61 13.94 5.25 14.95
CA PHE A 61 14.78 4.07 14.95
C PHE A 61 14.03 2.91 14.25
N PRO A 62 14.73 2.00 13.54
CA PRO A 62 14.08 0.92 12.79
C PRO A 62 13.08 0.11 13.61
N HIS A 63 13.37 -0.15 14.89
CA HIS A 63 12.48 -0.89 15.79
C HIS A 63 11.17 -0.15 16.10
N GLN A 64 11.18 1.19 16.12
CA GLN A 64 9.98 1.99 16.39
C GLN A 64 9.05 2.01 15.17
N THR A 65 9.62 2.11 13.96
CA THR A 65 8.87 2.02 12.71
C THR A 65 8.23 0.64 12.55
N LEU A 66 8.98 -0.42 12.82
CA LEU A 66 8.47 -1.81 12.83
C LEU A 66 7.36 -2.01 13.87
N LEU A 67 7.50 -1.45 15.08
CA LEU A 67 6.46 -1.51 16.09
C LEU A 67 5.18 -0.80 15.64
N ALA A 68 5.30 0.39 15.04
CA ALA A 68 4.15 1.13 14.52
C ALA A 68 3.43 0.39 13.37
N GLN A 69 4.20 -0.24 12.48
CA GLN A 69 3.65 -1.11 11.43
C GLN A 69 2.96 -2.33 12.02
N PHE A 70 3.54 -2.97 13.04
CA PHE A 70 2.95 -4.11 13.72
C PHE A 70 1.61 -3.75 14.38
N LEU A 71 1.55 -2.65 15.12
CA LEU A 71 0.31 -2.15 15.72
C LEU A 71 -0.76 -1.81 14.66
N SER A 72 -0.34 -1.24 13.55
CA SER A 72 -1.23 -0.97 12.41
C SER A 72 -1.74 -2.26 11.76
N ALA A 73 -0.89 -3.27 11.64
CA ALA A 73 -1.28 -4.58 11.15
C ALA A 73 -2.31 -5.25 12.07
N LEU A 74 -2.22 -5.08 13.39
CA LEU A 74 -3.25 -5.58 14.32
C LEU A 74 -4.61 -4.92 14.06
N ILE A 75 -4.66 -3.62 13.73
CA ILE A 75 -5.90 -2.95 13.34
C ILE A 75 -6.45 -3.59 12.05
N LEU A 76 -5.59 -3.86 11.05
CA LEU A 76 -5.99 -4.54 9.82
C LEU A 76 -6.48 -5.97 10.06
N VAL A 77 -5.91 -6.70 11.03
CA VAL A 77 -6.43 -8.02 11.45
C VAL A 77 -7.87 -7.91 11.94
N LEU A 78 -8.20 -6.90 12.75
CA LEU A 78 -9.58 -6.70 13.21
C LEU A 78 -10.54 -6.39 12.05
N LEU A 79 -10.07 -5.70 11.02
CA LEU A 79 -10.86 -5.43 9.81
C LEU A 79 -11.02 -6.68 8.93
N SER A 80 -10.01 -7.56 8.88
CA SER A 80 -10.02 -8.74 8.01
C SER A 80 -10.98 -9.83 8.44
N PHE A 81 -11.37 -9.89 9.72
CA PHE A 81 -12.39 -10.85 10.20
C PHE A 81 -13.78 -10.68 9.58
N ARG A 82 -14.03 -9.54 8.89
CA ARG A 82 -15.26 -9.32 8.13
C ARG A 82 -15.21 -9.91 6.72
N ALA A 83 -14.07 -10.44 6.29
CA ALA A 83 -13.86 -11.07 5.01
C ALA A 83 -13.64 -12.59 5.19
N PRO A 84 -13.92 -13.41 4.16
CA PRO A 84 -13.63 -14.84 4.22
C PRO A 84 -12.10 -15.08 4.25
N ASN A 85 -11.66 -16.02 5.10
CA ASN A 85 -10.24 -16.37 5.28
C ASN A 85 -9.70 -17.24 4.13
N ILE A 86 -9.92 -16.82 2.89
CA ILE A 86 -9.60 -17.58 1.68
C ILE A 86 -8.38 -16.97 1.02
N VAL A 87 -7.40 -17.82 0.71
CA VAL A 87 -6.22 -17.47 -0.10
C VAL A 87 -6.26 -18.25 -1.41
N ARG A 88 -5.96 -17.56 -2.52
CA ARG A 88 -5.79 -18.17 -3.84
C ARG A 88 -4.34 -18.63 -4.00
N LEU A 89 -4.14 -19.90 -4.30
CA LEU A 89 -2.80 -20.42 -4.59
C LEU A 89 -2.36 -19.97 -5.99
N PRO A 90 -1.16 -19.37 -6.12
CA PRO A 90 -0.71 -18.83 -7.39
C PRO A 90 -0.56 -19.96 -8.43
N PHE A 91 -0.84 -19.63 -9.70
CA PHE A 91 -0.75 -20.55 -10.84
C PHE A 91 -1.69 -21.77 -10.78
N THR A 92 -2.61 -21.81 -9.81
CA THR A 92 -3.62 -22.87 -9.70
C THR A 92 -5.02 -22.26 -9.57
N LYS A 93 -6.05 -23.08 -9.76
CA LYS A 93 -7.46 -22.68 -9.51
C LYS A 93 -7.90 -22.97 -8.07
N ILE A 94 -6.98 -23.38 -7.21
CA ILE A 94 -7.28 -23.86 -5.86
C ILE A 94 -7.35 -22.67 -4.90
N THR A 95 -8.47 -22.58 -4.18
CA THR A 95 -8.66 -21.67 -3.05
C THR A 95 -8.55 -22.46 -1.75
N VAL A 96 -7.69 -22.00 -0.85
CA VAL A 96 -7.50 -22.63 0.47
C VAL A 96 -8.04 -21.71 1.55
N ALA A 97 -8.91 -22.23 2.40
CA ALA A 97 -9.31 -21.54 3.63
C ALA A 97 -8.22 -21.74 4.68
N LEU A 98 -7.58 -20.65 5.13
CA LEU A 98 -6.52 -20.73 6.12
C LEU A 98 -7.09 -20.72 7.54
N PRO A 99 -6.56 -21.54 8.45
CA PRO A 99 -6.89 -21.44 9.87
C PRO A 99 -6.35 -20.12 10.44
N LEU A 100 -6.97 -19.63 11.52
CA LEU A 100 -6.67 -18.33 12.12
C LEU A 100 -5.19 -18.16 12.50
N TRP A 101 -4.55 -19.22 13.00
CA TRP A 101 -3.15 -19.20 13.38
C TRP A 101 -2.19 -18.98 12.20
N ALA A 102 -2.62 -19.27 10.96
CA ALA A 102 -1.84 -19.01 9.75
C ALA A 102 -2.27 -17.69 9.08
N TRP A 103 -3.57 -17.38 9.10
CA TRP A 103 -4.15 -16.17 8.50
C TRP A 103 -3.64 -14.88 9.15
N VAL A 104 -3.59 -14.83 10.49
CA VAL A 104 -3.16 -13.64 11.22
C VAL A 104 -1.68 -13.30 10.99
N PRO A 105 -0.72 -14.24 11.15
CA PRO A 105 0.68 -13.96 10.82
C PRO A 105 0.88 -13.61 9.35
N LEU A 106 0.16 -14.24 8.42
CA LEU A 106 0.26 -13.93 6.99
C LEU A 106 -0.13 -12.48 6.70
N LEU A 107 -1.20 -11.98 7.32
CA LEU A 107 -1.62 -10.58 7.19
C LEU A 107 -0.54 -9.64 7.73
N ILE A 108 -0.05 -9.90 8.95
CA ILE A 108 0.94 -9.05 9.61
C ILE A 108 2.24 -9.01 8.81
N LEU A 109 2.78 -10.18 8.47
CA LEU A 109 4.03 -10.30 7.71
C LEU A 109 3.87 -9.76 6.30
N GLY A 110 2.72 -9.96 5.66
CA GLY A 110 2.41 -9.38 4.36
C GLY A 110 2.43 -7.86 4.41
N PHE A 111 1.73 -7.24 5.38
CA PHE A 111 1.69 -5.78 5.50
C PHE A 111 3.09 -5.21 5.78
N LEU A 112 3.80 -5.75 6.78
CA LEU A 112 5.16 -5.31 7.11
C LEU A 112 6.12 -5.54 5.93
N GLY A 113 6.02 -6.68 5.26
CA GLY A 113 6.86 -7.06 4.14
C GLY A 113 6.68 -6.13 2.95
N THR A 114 5.43 -5.88 2.52
CA THR A 114 5.16 -5.01 1.38
C THR A 114 5.52 -3.55 1.67
N VAL A 115 5.16 -3.03 2.85
CA VAL A 115 5.46 -1.65 3.25
C VAL A 115 6.97 -1.41 3.32
N ASN A 116 7.72 -2.32 3.96
CA ASN A 116 9.18 -2.20 4.03
C ASN A 116 9.85 -2.46 2.67
N GLY A 117 9.32 -3.39 1.86
CA GLY A 117 9.83 -3.67 0.52
C GLY A 117 9.78 -2.45 -0.39
N VAL A 118 8.64 -1.75 -0.42
CA VAL A 118 8.51 -0.49 -1.19
C VAL A 118 9.41 0.60 -0.61
N ASN A 119 9.54 0.69 0.73
CA ASN A 119 10.44 1.66 1.36
C ASN A 119 11.91 1.43 1.02
N LEU A 120 12.36 0.18 0.99
CA LEU A 120 13.73 -0.17 0.59
C LEU A 120 13.99 0.11 -0.89
N ALA A 121 12.97 0.03 -1.73
CA ALA A 121 13.06 0.37 -3.15
C ALA A 121 13.12 1.88 -3.42
N ASP A 122 12.75 2.74 -2.45
CA ASP A 122 12.76 4.21 -2.59
C ASP A 122 14.15 4.81 -2.36
N GLY A 123 15.17 4.21 -2.99
CA GLY A 123 16.57 4.64 -2.91
C GLY A 123 17.10 5.29 -4.20
N LEU A 124 16.34 5.22 -5.29
CA LEU A 124 16.71 5.76 -6.61
C LEU A 124 15.52 6.47 -7.25
N ASP A 125 15.79 7.49 -8.05
CA ASP A 125 14.80 8.29 -8.78
C ASP A 125 13.87 7.39 -9.63
N GLY A 126 12.57 7.41 -9.32
CA GLY A 126 11.57 6.67 -10.09
C GLY A 126 11.52 5.16 -9.83
N LEU A 127 12.43 4.58 -9.03
CA LEU A 127 12.50 3.13 -8.86
C LEU A 127 11.28 2.57 -8.10
N ALA A 128 11.00 3.09 -6.90
CA ALA A 128 9.86 2.64 -6.10
C ALA A 128 8.52 2.85 -6.83
N THR A 129 8.34 4.02 -7.45
CA THR A 129 7.14 4.34 -8.22
C THR A 129 7.00 3.43 -9.45
N GLY A 130 8.09 3.15 -10.15
CA GLY A 130 8.11 2.24 -11.30
C GLY A 130 7.78 0.80 -10.91
N LEU A 131 8.38 0.28 -9.84
CA LEU A 131 8.07 -1.05 -9.30
C LEU A 131 6.62 -1.13 -8.83
N PHE A 132 6.11 -0.11 -8.17
CA PHE A 132 4.70 -0.02 -7.78
C PHE A 132 3.75 -0.17 -8.97
N LEU A 133 4.02 0.53 -10.08
CA LEU A 133 3.23 0.43 -11.30
C LEU A 133 3.31 -0.98 -11.92
N LEU A 134 4.51 -1.58 -11.96
CA LEU A 134 4.69 -2.95 -12.46
C LEU A 134 3.94 -3.97 -11.60
N SER A 135 4.01 -3.84 -10.26
CA SER A 135 3.26 -4.68 -9.33
C SER A 135 1.75 -4.54 -9.51
N LEU A 136 1.24 -3.32 -9.71
CA LEU A 136 -0.18 -3.09 -10.00
C LEU A 136 -0.62 -3.75 -11.32
N LEU A 137 0.18 -3.64 -12.37
CA LEU A 137 -0.10 -4.29 -13.65
C LEU A 137 -0.12 -5.82 -13.50
N GLY A 138 0.81 -6.39 -12.72
CA GLY A 138 0.83 -7.82 -12.41
C GLY A 138 -0.38 -8.31 -11.61
N LEU A 139 -0.87 -7.49 -10.66
CA LEU A 139 -2.07 -7.79 -9.87
C LEU A 139 -3.38 -7.59 -10.64
N PHE A 140 -3.37 -6.78 -11.72
CA PHE A 140 -4.57 -6.35 -12.42
C PHE A 140 -5.52 -7.48 -12.86
N PRO A 141 -5.05 -8.64 -13.38
CA PRO A 141 -5.93 -9.77 -13.71
C PRO A 141 -6.75 -10.28 -12.52
N LEU A 142 -6.22 -10.21 -11.30
CA LEU A 142 -6.94 -10.57 -10.08
C LEU A 142 -7.95 -9.48 -9.70
N LEU A 143 -7.56 -8.21 -9.82
CA LEU A 143 -8.42 -7.07 -9.49
C LEU A 143 -9.63 -6.98 -10.42
N TRP A 144 -9.50 -7.40 -11.67
CA TRP A 144 -10.62 -7.41 -12.63
C TRP A 144 -11.75 -8.36 -12.24
N THR A 145 -11.48 -9.37 -11.40
CA THR A 145 -12.52 -10.27 -10.89
C THR A 145 -13.49 -9.58 -9.93
N GLU A 146 -13.07 -8.45 -9.34
CA GLU A 146 -13.87 -7.64 -8.42
C GLU A 146 -13.84 -6.18 -8.90
N PRO A 147 -14.82 -5.71 -9.70
CA PRO A 147 -14.75 -4.43 -10.39
C PRO A 147 -14.39 -3.23 -9.52
N LYS A 148 -14.83 -3.23 -8.24
CA LYS A 148 -14.52 -2.17 -7.26
C LYS A 148 -13.02 -2.10 -6.91
N LEU A 149 -12.35 -3.25 -6.80
CA LEU A 149 -10.90 -3.33 -6.61
C LEU A 149 -10.17 -2.98 -7.91
N GLY A 150 -10.71 -3.39 -9.05
CA GLY A 150 -10.23 -2.97 -10.38
C GLY A 150 -10.22 -1.44 -10.54
N THR A 151 -11.29 -0.75 -10.12
CA THR A 151 -11.34 0.72 -10.12
C THR A 151 -10.25 1.34 -9.26
N LEU A 152 -10.02 0.82 -8.05
CA LEU A 152 -8.90 1.27 -7.21
C LEU A 152 -7.55 1.03 -7.92
N GLY A 153 -7.34 -0.13 -8.52
CA GLY A 153 -6.15 -0.44 -9.31
C GLY A 153 -5.89 0.61 -10.40
N VAL A 154 -6.92 0.98 -11.17
CA VAL A 154 -6.82 2.03 -12.20
C VAL A 154 -6.51 3.41 -11.60
N ILE A 155 -7.16 3.78 -10.48
CA ILE A 155 -6.84 5.02 -9.77
C ILE A 155 -5.36 5.03 -9.33
N GLY A 156 -4.88 3.92 -8.77
CA GLY A 156 -3.50 3.74 -8.34
C GLY A 156 -2.50 3.84 -9.50
N LEU A 157 -2.82 3.23 -10.64
CA LEU A 157 -2.02 3.36 -11.87
C LEU A 157 -1.95 4.82 -12.33
N GLY A 158 -3.08 5.52 -12.37
CA GLY A 158 -3.13 6.93 -12.75
C GLY A 158 -2.34 7.83 -11.80
N ALA A 159 -2.49 7.64 -10.49
CA ALA A 159 -1.76 8.38 -9.48
C ALA A 159 -0.25 8.12 -9.55
N GLY A 160 0.15 6.85 -9.73
CA GLY A 160 1.55 6.45 -9.88
C GLY A 160 2.19 6.98 -11.16
N LEU A 161 1.50 6.92 -12.30
CA LEU A 161 1.99 7.47 -13.57
C LEU A 161 2.14 8.99 -13.51
N GLY A 162 1.16 9.69 -12.93
CA GLY A 162 1.23 11.14 -12.73
C GLY A 162 2.39 11.55 -11.82
N PHE A 163 2.63 10.79 -10.74
CA PHE A 163 3.76 11.05 -9.85
C PHE A 163 5.11 10.70 -10.49
N LEU A 164 5.18 9.59 -11.24
CA LEU A 164 6.40 9.16 -11.93
C LEU A 164 6.92 10.23 -12.88
N TRP A 165 6.04 11.00 -13.54
CA TRP A 165 6.46 12.12 -14.39
C TRP A 165 7.32 13.16 -13.66
N ALA A 166 7.06 13.40 -12.37
CA ALA A 166 7.82 14.34 -11.54
C ALA A 166 9.00 13.67 -10.80
N ASN A 167 8.94 12.35 -10.64
CA ASN A 167 9.90 11.53 -9.88
C ASN A 167 10.92 10.80 -10.76
N ALA A 168 10.72 10.73 -12.08
CA ALA A 168 11.66 10.15 -13.04
C ALA A 168 12.98 10.93 -13.06
N TYR A 169 14.09 10.23 -13.30
CA TYR A 169 15.42 10.81 -13.30
C TYR A 169 15.56 11.93 -14.35
N PRO A 170 16.08 13.13 -13.97
CA PRO A 170 16.45 13.57 -12.63
C PRO A 170 15.24 14.00 -11.78
N ALA A 171 15.08 13.43 -10.58
CA ALA A 171 13.87 13.62 -9.77
C ALA A 171 13.72 15.07 -9.26
N LYS A 172 12.54 15.65 -9.49
CA LYS A 172 12.17 16.98 -8.96
C LYS A 172 11.54 16.87 -7.57
N VAL A 173 10.89 15.73 -7.31
CA VAL A 173 10.12 15.45 -6.10
C VAL A 173 10.45 14.03 -5.64
N PHE A 174 10.83 13.88 -4.37
CA PHE A 174 11.10 12.57 -3.76
C PHE A 174 9.85 11.99 -3.12
N LEU A 175 9.68 10.66 -3.22
CA LEU A 175 8.52 9.95 -2.71
C LEU A 175 8.49 10.03 -1.17
N GLY A 176 9.58 9.69 -0.49
CA GLY A 176 9.71 9.76 0.97
C GLY A 176 8.96 8.62 1.67
N ASN A 177 9.18 8.47 2.99
CA ASN A 177 8.58 7.36 3.75
C ASN A 177 7.05 7.43 3.71
N VAL A 178 6.45 8.63 3.69
CA VAL A 178 5.00 8.83 3.50
C VAL A 178 4.50 8.06 2.28
N GLY A 179 5.12 8.32 1.13
CA GLY A 179 4.70 7.75 -0.15
C GLY A 179 5.02 6.28 -0.23
N ALA A 180 6.24 5.89 0.11
CA ALA A 180 6.67 4.51 0.00
C ALA A 180 5.83 3.58 0.89
N MET A 181 5.61 3.96 2.16
CA MET A 181 4.83 3.16 3.08
C MET A 181 3.34 3.18 2.76
N GLY A 182 2.81 4.31 2.26
CA GLY A 182 1.43 4.43 1.82
C GLY A 182 1.14 3.61 0.56
N LEU A 183 2.01 3.67 -0.45
CA LEU A 183 1.91 2.87 -1.68
C LEU A 183 2.11 1.38 -1.40
N GLY A 184 3.01 1.01 -0.49
CA GLY A 184 3.15 -0.37 -0.01
C GLY A 184 1.87 -0.85 0.69
N GLY A 185 1.26 -0.01 1.53
CA GLY A 185 -0.03 -0.31 2.16
C GLY A 185 -1.17 -0.46 1.15
N PHE A 186 -1.16 0.33 0.06
CA PHE A 186 -2.12 0.24 -1.04
C PHE A 186 -1.99 -1.09 -1.80
N LEU A 187 -0.77 -1.46 -2.20
CA LEU A 187 -0.49 -2.75 -2.86
C LEU A 187 -0.91 -3.93 -1.99
N PHE A 188 -0.52 -3.92 -0.72
CA PHE A 188 -0.92 -4.95 0.23
C PHE A 188 -2.44 -5.04 0.35
N GLY A 189 -3.12 -3.91 0.52
CA GLY A 189 -4.57 -3.85 0.65
C GLY A 189 -5.30 -4.45 -0.55
N LEU A 190 -4.83 -4.13 -1.77
CA LEU A 190 -5.37 -4.68 -3.02
C LEU A 190 -5.14 -6.19 -3.12
N ALA A 191 -3.91 -6.65 -2.89
CA ALA A 191 -3.58 -8.07 -2.98
C ALA A 191 -4.32 -8.89 -1.93
N TRP A 192 -4.39 -8.42 -0.69
CA TRP A 192 -5.13 -9.07 0.39
C TRP A 192 -6.62 -9.17 0.07
N SER A 193 -7.22 -8.06 -0.36
CA SER A 193 -8.66 -7.98 -0.67
C SER A 193 -9.06 -8.82 -1.87
N ALA A 194 -8.15 -9.02 -2.83
CA ALA A 194 -8.36 -9.91 -3.98
C ALA A 194 -8.09 -11.40 -3.67
N GLY A 195 -7.68 -11.73 -2.43
CA GLY A 195 -7.24 -13.08 -2.04
C GLY A 195 -5.90 -13.49 -2.67
N GLY A 196 -5.16 -12.54 -3.23
CA GLY A 196 -3.92 -12.70 -3.99
C GLY A 196 -2.66 -12.34 -3.22
N ILE A 197 -2.67 -12.43 -1.89
CA ILE A 197 -1.50 -12.08 -1.05
C ILE A 197 -0.24 -12.86 -1.41
N LEU A 198 -0.37 -14.09 -1.93
CA LEU A 198 0.76 -14.93 -2.36
C LEU A 198 1.38 -14.52 -3.71
N PHE A 199 0.86 -13.48 -4.37
CA PHE A 199 1.42 -12.92 -5.60
C PHE A 199 2.36 -11.73 -5.32
N LEU A 200 2.50 -11.31 -4.06
CA LEU A 200 3.40 -10.23 -3.62
C LEU A 200 4.78 -10.75 -3.23
#